data_AF-A0A4Y2G843-F1
#
_entry.id   AF-A0A4Y2G843-F1
#
_cell.length_a   1.000
_cell.length_b   1.000
_cell.length_c   1.000
_cell.angle_alpha   90.00
_cell.angle_beta   90.00
_cell.angle_gamma   90.00
#
_symmetry.space_group_name_H-M   'P 1'
#
loop_
_entity.id
_entity.type
_entity.pdbx_description
1 polymer ?
#
loop_
_entity_poly.entity_id
_entity_poly.type
_entity_poly.pdbx_seq_one_letter_code
_entity_poly.pdbx_strand_id
1 'polypeptide(L)'
;DALAKNLVLSLAKKVKSFKFVASLVIWNSVLFEVYVISKMLQSENIDVSSAVEMIDKTRQTMVEMRSDKGFQQALIDARDLCNSIETETELKNQKFDN
;
A
#
# COMPACT_ATOMS: atom_id res chain seq x y z
N ASP A 1 31.91 5.39 15.43
CA ASP A 1 30.76 6.03 16.09
C ASP A 1 29.67 4.99 16.36
N ALA A 2 29.30 4.79 17.63
CA ALA A 2 28.29 3.82 18.05
C ALA A 2 26.85 4.34 17.82
N LEU A 3 26.68 5.68 17.79
CA LEU A 3 25.39 6.32 17.58
C LEU A 3 24.90 6.09 16.15
N ALA A 4 25.73 6.32 15.14
CA ALA A 4 25.41 6.03 13.75
C ALA A 4 25.02 4.56 13.52
N LYS A 5 25.73 3.61 14.14
CA LYS A 5 25.40 2.17 14.05
C LYS A 5 24.02 1.86 14.63
N ASN A 6 23.71 2.37 15.82
CA ASN A 6 22.41 2.16 16.46
C ASN A 6 21.27 2.79 15.63
N LEU A 7 21.51 3.97 15.03
CA LEU A 7 20.54 4.63 14.17
C LEU A 7 20.20 3.77 12.95
N VAL A 8 21.23 3.27 12.24
CA VAL A 8 21.08 2.40 11.07
C VAL A 8 20.32 1.11 11.41
N LEU A 9 20.66 0.46 12.53
CA LEU A 9 19.97 -0.75 12.99
C LEU A 9 18.50 -0.48 13.33
N SER A 10 18.21 0.63 14.00
CA SER A 10 16.84 1.02 14.34
C SER A 10 15.99 1.32 13.11
N LEU A 11 16.59 1.95 12.09
CA LEU A 11 15.93 2.28 10.84
C LEU A 11 15.68 1.02 10.00
N ALA A 12 16.68 0.16 9.87
CA ALA A 12 16.55 -1.13 9.18
C ALA A 12 15.43 -1.98 9.77
N LYS A 13 15.29 -2.01 11.10
CA LYS A 13 14.21 -2.71 11.79
C LYS A 13 12.83 -2.12 11.48
N LYS A 14 12.71 -0.78 11.37
CA LYS A 14 11.44 -0.12 11.01
C LYS A 14 11.05 -0.39 9.55
N VAL A 15 12.00 -0.27 8.63
CA VAL A 15 11.78 -0.50 7.19
C VAL A 15 11.44 -1.95 6.88
N LYS A 16 11.94 -2.91 7.67
CA LYS A 16 11.59 -4.33 7.55
C LYS A 16 10.36 -4.76 8.35
N SER A 17 9.71 -3.83 9.05
CA SER A 17 8.51 -4.17 9.82
C SER A 17 7.36 -4.49 8.89
N PHE A 18 6.57 -5.51 9.21
CA PHE A 18 5.38 -5.86 8.45
C PHE A 18 4.42 -4.67 8.28
N LYS A 19 4.29 -3.81 9.32
CA LYS A 19 3.47 -2.58 9.25
C LYS A 19 3.96 -1.63 8.15
N PHE A 20 5.26 -1.48 7.98
CA PHE A 20 5.82 -0.64 6.92
C PHE A 20 5.55 -1.24 5.54
N VAL A 21 5.78 -2.54 5.38
CA VAL A 21 5.52 -3.25 4.11
C VAL A 21 4.04 -3.20 3.74
N ALA A 22 3.13 -3.48 4.69
CA ALA A 22 1.69 -3.37 4.47
C ALA A 22 1.27 -1.95 4.07
N SER A 23 1.88 -0.92 4.69
CA SER A 23 1.64 0.47 4.31
C SER A 23 2.09 0.76 2.87
N LEU A 24 3.22 0.20 2.44
CA LEU A 24 3.70 0.32 1.06
C LEU A 24 2.80 -0.40 0.06
N VAL A 25 2.32 -1.61 0.39
CA VAL A 25 1.40 -2.36 -0.47
C VAL A 25 0.11 -1.56 -0.68
N ILE A 26 -0.51 -1.08 0.40
CA ILE A 26 -1.72 -0.26 0.33
C ILE A 26 -1.46 1.00 -0.51
N TRP A 27 -0.35 1.70 -0.24
CA TRP A 27 -0.02 2.92 -0.96
C TRP A 27 0.23 2.68 -2.46
N ASN A 28 0.91 1.59 -2.80
CA ASN A 28 1.14 1.20 -4.18
C ASN A 28 -0.18 0.94 -4.92
N SER A 29 -1.13 0.23 -4.30
CA SER A 29 -2.45 -0.03 -4.90
C SER A 29 -3.21 1.27 -5.18
N VAL A 30 -3.20 2.22 -4.25
CA VAL A 30 -3.82 3.54 -4.44
C VAL A 30 -3.13 4.32 -5.56
N LEU A 31 -1.81 4.38 -5.56
CA LEU A 31 -1.04 5.08 -6.59
C LEU A 31 -1.26 4.48 -7.98
N PHE A 32 -1.33 3.15 -8.07
CA PHE A 32 -1.56 2.47 -9.33
C PHE A 32 -2.93 2.82 -9.91
N GLU A 33 -3.97 2.76 -9.09
CA GLU A 33 -5.32 3.13 -9.53
C GLU A 33 -5.40 4.61 -9.97
N VAL A 34 -4.78 5.53 -9.20
CA VAL A 34 -4.68 6.95 -9.57
C VAL A 34 -3.89 7.15 -10.87
N TYR A 35 -2.82 6.39 -11.07
CA TYR A 35 -2.01 6.44 -12.29
C TYR A 35 -2.84 6.02 -13.51
N VAL A 36 -3.58 4.90 -13.41
CA VAL A 36 -4.41 4.37 -14.50
C VAL A 36 -5.46 5.40 -14.92
N ILE A 37 -6.24 5.93 -13.96
CA ILE A 37 -7.28 6.92 -14.29
C ILE A 37 -6.65 8.21 -14.85
N SER A 38 -5.50 8.65 -14.32
CA SER A 38 -4.80 9.84 -14.83
C SER A 38 -4.38 9.67 -16.29
N LYS A 39 -3.85 8.49 -16.66
CA LYS A 39 -3.48 8.16 -18.03
C LYS A 39 -4.69 8.12 -18.96
N MET A 40 -5.79 7.54 -18.51
CA MET A 40 -7.02 7.48 -19.30
C MET A 40 -7.62 8.86 -19.53
N LEU A 41 -7.75 9.68 -18.48
CA LEU A 41 -8.34 11.03 -18.57
C LEU A 41 -7.48 12.01 -19.39
N GLN A 42 -6.18 11.75 -19.51
CA GLN A 42 -5.26 12.54 -20.34
C GLN A 42 -5.18 12.03 -21.79
N SER A 43 -5.92 10.97 -22.15
CA SER A 43 -5.97 10.45 -23.51
C SER A 43 -6.63 11.45 -24.46
N GLU A 44 -6.04 11.68 -25.63
CA GLU A 44 -6.59 12.58 -26.66
C GLU A 44 -7.95 12.11 -27.20
N ASN A 45 -8.25 10.82 -27.06
CA ASN A 45 -9.43 10.18 -27.62
C ASN A 45 -10.54 9.91 -26.59
N ILE A 46 -10.42 10.42 -25.36
CA ILE A 46 -11.45 10.17 -24.34
C ILE A 46 -12.67 11.03 -24.58
N ASP A 47 -13.86 10.41 -24.63
CA ASP A 47 -15.13 11.11 -24.61
C ASP A 47 -15.67 11.25 -23.18
N VAL A 48 -16.61 12.17 -23.00
CA VAL A 48 -17.18 12.51 -21.68
C VAL A 48 -17.88 11.32 -21.02
N SER A 49 -18.57 10.47 -21.78
CA SER A 49 -19.25 9.29 -21.23
C SER A 49 -18.24 8.29 -20.69
N SER A 50 -17.20 8.01 -21.45
CA SER A 50 -16.08 7.15 -21.02
C SER A 50 -15.38 7.71 -19.78
N ALA A 51 -15.15 9.03 -19.72
CA ALA A 51 -14.54 9.67 -18.57
C ALA A 51 -15.38 9.51 -17.29
N VAL A 52 -16.69 9.71 -17.38
CA VAL A 52 -17.62 9.54 -16.24
C VAL A 52 -17.63 8.09 -15.76
N GLU A 53 -17.72 7.13 -16.67
CA GLU A 53 -17.72 5.71 -16.33
C GLU A 53 -16.42 5.31 -15.61
N MET A 54 -15.28 5.77 -16.11
CA MET A 54 -13.99 5.44 -15.51
C MET A 54 -13.81 6.07 -14.13
N ILE A 55 -14.24 7.33 -13.94
CA ILE A 55 -14.23 7.97 -12.63
C ILE A 55 -15.11 7.21 -11.62
N ASP A 56 -16.28 6.73 -12.04
CA ASP A 56 -17.19 5.97 -11.18
C ASP A 56 -16.59 4.61 -10.78
N LYS A 57 -15.98 3.90 -11.73
CA LYS A 57 -15.26 2.65 -11.48
C LYS A 57 -14.07 2.85 -10.54
N THR A 58 -13.27 3.89 -10.73
CA THR A 58 -12.16 4.21 -9.83
C THR A 58 -12.66 4.58 -8.44
N ARG A 59 -13.77 5.32 -8.32
CA ARG A 59 -14.41 5.59 -7.03
C ARG A 59 -14.80 4.28 -6.33
N GLN A 60 -15.47 3.37 -7.04
CA GLN A 60 -15.90 2.10 -6.48
C GLN A 60 -14.71 1.24 -6.03
N THR A 61 -13.65 1.19 -6.83
CA THR A 61 -12.40 0.49 -6.50
C THR A 61 -11.76 1.06 -5.23
N MET A 62 -11.67 2.39 -5.12
CA MET A 62 -11.15 3.08 -3.93
C MET A 62 -12.01 2.85 -2.67
N VAL A 63 -13.31 2.64 -2.83
CA VAL A 63 -14.21 2.26 -1.73
C VAL A 63 -13.96 0.80 -1.32
N GLU A 64 -13.85 -0.11 -2.27
CA GLU A 64 -13.59 -1.53 -2.01
C GLU A 64 -12.23 -1.72 -1.30
N MET A 65 -11.18 -0.99 -1.70
CA MET A 65 -9.88 -1.01 -1.03
C MET A 65 -9.95 -0.63 0.46
N ARG A 66 -10.92 0.21 0.85
CA ARG A 66 -11.13 0.63 2.25
C ARG A 66 -12.07 -0.29 3.03
N SER A 67 -12.75 -1.22 2.36
CA SER A 67 -13.59 -2.20 3.03
C SER A 67 -12.74 -3.15 3.88
N ASP A 68 -13.36 -3.81 4.85
CA ASP A 68 -12.67 -4.84 5.65
C ASP A 68 -12.06 -5.92 4.77
N LYS A 69 -12.78 -6.34 3.73
CA LYS A 69 -12.30 -7.34 2.76
C LYS A 69 -11.08 -6.84 1.98
N GLY A 70 -11.14 -5.60 1.47
CA GLY A 70 -10.02 -4.98 0.76
C GLY A 70 -8.80 -4.80 1.65
N PHE A 71 -9.01 -4.40 2.90
CA PHE A 71 -7.93 -4.29 3.88
C PHE A 71 -7.31 -5.64 4.21
N GLN A 72 -8.12 -6.69 4.44
CA GLN A 72 -7.60 -8.04 4.65
C GLN A 72 -6.81 -8.55 3.44
N GLN A 73 -7.27 -8.28 2.21
CA GLN A 73 -6.52 -8.65 1.01
C GLN A 73 -5.17 -7.93 0.95
N ALA A 74 -5.11 -6.65 1.27
CA ALA A 74 -3.84 -5.91 1.30
C ALA A 74 -2.86 -6.47 2.36
N LEU A 75 -3.35 -7.01 3.47
CA LEU A 75 -2.51 -7.69 4.46
C LEU A 75 -2.00 -9.05 3.98
N ILE A 76 -2.81 -9.79 3.20
CA ILE A 76 -2.37 -11.03 2.55
C ILE A 76 -1.27 -10.70 1.54
N ASP A 77 -1.49 -9.73 0.66
CA ASP A 77 -0.51 -9.32 -0.35
C ASP A 77 0.81 -8.83 0.29
N ALA A 78 0.71 -8.10 1.41
CA ALA A 78 1.87 -7.69 2.20
C ALA A 78 2.61 -8.86 2.82
N ARG A 79 1.90 -9.89 3.27
CA ARG A 79 2.51 -11.11 3.82
C ARG A 79 3.23 -11.89 2.74
N ASP A 80 2.63 -12.03 1.57
CA ASP A 80 3.24 -12.70 0.42
C ASP A 80 4.49 -11.95 -0.05
N LEU A 81 4.44 -10.61 -0.08
CA LEU A 81 5.61 -9.79 -0.35
C LEU A 81 6.70 -10.02 0.71
N CYS A 82 6.37 -9.94 2.01
CA CYS A 82 7.34 -10.21 3.09
C CYS A 82 7.97 -11.60 3.00
N ASN A 83 7.18 -12.63 2.63
CA ASN A 83 7.68 -13.98 2.40
C ASN A 83 8.69 -14.01 1.24
N SER A 84 8.41 -13.31 0.15
CA SER A 84 9.29 -13.27 -1.03
C SER A 84 10.63 -12.57 -0.79
N ILE A 85 10.67 -11.62 0.16
CA ILE A 85 11.89 -10.87 0.51
C ILE A 85 12.52 -11.34 1.84
N GLU A 86 12.06 -12.47 2.37
CA GLU A 86 12.55 -13.08 3.62
C GLU A 86 12.55 -12.12 4.83
N THR A 87 11.48 -11.34 4.98
CA THR A 87 11.28 -10.40 6.10
C THR A 87 10.15 -10.81 7.04
N GLU A 88 9.95 -10.04 8.10
CA GLU A 88 8.91 -10.28 9.10
C GLU A 88 7.49 -10.17 8.52
N THR A 89 6.63 -11.14 8.84
CA THR A 89 5.31 -11.36 8.21
C THR A 89 4.12 -11.10 9.14
N GLU A 90 4.38 -10.69 10.38
CA GLU A 90 3.35 -10.51 11.42
C GLU A 90 3.30 -9.08 11.95
N LEU A 91 2.08 -8.63 12.25
CA LEU A 91 1.86 -7.41 13.02
C LEU A 91 2.30 -7.66 14.47
N LYS A 92 3.48 -7.16 14.83
CA LYS A 92 3.84 -7.03 16.25
C LYS A 92 2.90 -6.04 16.92
N ASN A 93 2.07 -6.52 17.84
CA ASN A 93 1.39 -5.67 18.80
C ASN A 93 2.46 -5.02 19.68
N GLN A 94 2.71 -3.73 19.48
CA GLN A 94 3.45 -2.96 20.48
C GLN A 94 2.56 -2.90 21.73
N LYS A 95 2.96 -3.64 22.78
CA LYS A 95 2.54 -3.30 24.13
C LYS A 95 3.04 -1.88 24.36
N PHE A 96 2.13 -0.94 24.55
CA PHE A 96 2.48 0.31 25.20
C PHE A 96 2.77 -0.10 26.64
N ASP A 97 4.06 -0.26 26.97
CA ASP A 97 4.50 -0.38 28.35
C ASP A 97 4.15 0.96 29.02
N ASN A 98 3.10 0.94 29.85
CA ASN A 98 2.77 2.00 30.81
C ASN A 98 3.70 1.92 32.02
#